data_AF-A0A8K0FZS2-F1
#
_entry.id   AF-A0A8K0FZS2-F1
#
_cell.length_a   1.000
_cell.length_b   1.000
_cell.length_c   1.000
_cell.angle_alpha   90.00
_cell.angle_beta   90.00
_cell.angle_gamma   90.00
#
_symmetry.space_group_name_H-M   'P 1'
#
loop_
_entity.id
_entity.type
_entity.pdbx_description
1 polymer ?
#
loop_
_entity_poly.entity_id
_entity_poly.type
_entity_poly.pdbx_seq_one_letter_code
_entity_poly.pdbx_strand_id
1 'polypeptide(L)'
;MIADFKEYFGRKSNNPNLFTKLNISHSTSMPGKNTVCIASSEVTKILGIHWSPADNTLNYRVHCDQNSDRVIKCQLLSEISKVFDPLGVLSHCTVLGKIILQHVWQEETDWNESISSSLNEKWEKLQVELPLLNHIKIPGHASYKDVTRLELHTFSDASENANGRCIYLR
;
A
#
# COMPACT_ATOMS: atom_id res chain seq x y z
N MET A 1 -6.76 10.19 26.09
CA MET A 1 -7.55 8.96 25.86
C MET A 1 -7.04 8.33 24.58
N ILE A 2 -5.91 7.62 24.67
CA ILE A 2 -5.28 6.93 23.52
C ILE A 2 -5.44 5.45 23.83
N ALA A 3 -6.40 4.83 23.17
CA ALA A 3 -6.57 3.39 23.22
C ALA A 3 -5.41 2.72 22.48
N ASP A 4 -4.94 1.63 23.06
CA ASP A 4 -3.74 0.88 22.70
C ASP A 4 -3.91 0.22 21.31
N PHE A 5 -3.14 0.69 20.32
CA PHE A 5 -3.14 0.19 18.94
C PHE A 5 -2.57 -1.24 18.78
N LYS A 6 -2.24 -1.92 19.90
CA LYS A 6 -1.62 -3.25 19.91
C LYS A 6 -2.59 -4.40 19.64
N GLU A 7 -3.90 -4.20 19.78
CA GLU A 7 -4.86 -5.31 19.73
C GLU A 7 -5.32 -5.66 18.29
N TYR A 8 -5.13 -4.77 17.32
CA TYR A 8 -5.67 -4.94 15.95
C TYR A 8 -4.77 -5.70 14.98
N PHE A 9 -3.46 -5.80 15.27
CA PHE A 9 -2.53 -6.58 14.46
C PHE A 9 -2.02 -7.75 15.29
N GLY A 10 -2.52 -8.95 14.99
CA GLY A 10 -2.04 -10.22 15.55
C GLY A 10 -0.58 -10.51 15.17
N ARG A 11 0.36 -9.73 15.71
CA ARG A 11 1.80 -9.96 15.57
C ARG A 11 2.18 -11.14 16.44
N LYS A 12 2.54 -12.25 15.79
CA LYS A 12 3.25 -13.34 16.46
C LYS A 12 4.57 -12.77 17.00
N SER A 13 4.75 -12.97 18.30
CA SER A 13 5.87 -12.51 19.13
C SER A 13 7.25 -12.72 18.48
N ASN A 14 8.11 -11.69 18.55
CA ASN A 14 9.57 -11.79 18.33
C ASN A 14 10.22 -12.53 19.53
N ASN A 15 9.89 -13.80 19.70
CA ASN A 15 10.55 -14.64 20.70
C ASN A 15 11.94 -15.02 20.16
N PRO A 16 13.05 -14.67 20.85
CA PRO A 16 14.40 -15.01 20.39
C PRO A 16 14.66 -16.52 20.32
N ASN A 17 13.81 -17.35 20.94
CA ASN A 17 13.91 -18.81 20.91
C ASN A 17 13.08 -19.48 19.80
N LEU A 18 12.55 -18.71 18.83
CA LEU A 18 11.74 -19.27 17.75
C LEU A 18 12.57 -20.19 16.84
N PHE A 19 13.83 -19.85 16.62
CA PHE A 19 14.76 -20.63 15.79
C PHE A 19 15.19 -21.94 16.43
N THR A 20 15.21 -22.02 17.76
CA THR A 20 15.60 -23.23 18.50
C THR A 20 14.59 -24.37 18.35
N LYS A 21 13.35 -24.07 17.91
CA LYS A 21 12.30 -25.07 17.64
C LYS A 21 12.28 -25.56 16.19
N LEU A 22 13.07 -24.96 15.30
CA LEU A 22 13.20 -25.41 13.91
C LEU A 22 14.32 -26.44 13.85
N ASN A 23 14.00 -27.68 14.18
CA ASN A 23 14.92 -28.81 14.05
C ASN A 23 15.06 -29.16 12.55
N ILE A 24 15.92 -28.45 11.83
CA ILE A 24 16.22 -28.74 10.42
C ILE A 24 17.30 -29.83 10.41
N SER A 25 16.88 -31.08 10.63
CA SER A 25 17.67 -32.22 10.18
C SER A 25 17.49 -32.36 8.67
N HIS A 26 18.61 -32.33 7.94
CA HIS A 26 18.67 -32.71 6.53
C HIS A 26 18.05 -34.09 6.32
N SER A 27 16.79 -34.15 5.89
CA SER A 27 16.14 -35.38 5.46
C SER A 27 15.37 -35.10 4.17
N THR A 28 15.91 -35.58 3.06
CA THR A 28 15.22 -35.82 1.79
C THR A 28 14.10 -36.84 2.02
N SER A 29 12.90 -36.39 2.39
CA SER A 29 11.68 -37.21 2.44
C SER A 29 10.46 -36.37 2.82
N MET A 30 9.51 -36.25 1.87
CA MET A 30 8.08 -35.89 1.96
C MET A 30 7.66 -34.62 2.74
N PRO A 31 6.71 -33.81 2.21
CA PRO A 31 6.32 -32.55 2.84
C PRO A 31 5.59 -32.80 4.17
N GLY A 32 6.24 -32.44 5.28
CA GLY A 32 5.63 -32.41 6.60
C GLY A 32 4.52 -31.35 6.71
N LYS A 33 3.56 -31.57 7.60
CA LYS A 33 2.31 -30.80 7.80
C LYS A 33 2.47 -29.31 8.16
N ASN A 34 3.69 -28.76 8.20
CA ASN A 34 3.96 -27.34 8.45
C ASN A 34 4.75 -26.66 7.32
N THR A 35 4.81 -27.29 6.13
CA THR A 35 5.41 -26.68 4.95
C THR A 35 4.34 -25.88 4.23
N VAL A 36 4.40 -24.54 4.32
CA VAL A 36 3.59 -23.69 3.44
C VAL A 36 4.19 -23.80 2.05
N CYS A 37 3.56 -24.58 1.18
CA CYS A 37 3.89 -24.60 -0.24
C CYS A 37 3.52 -23.25 -0.86
N ILE A 38 4.50 -22.35 -0.97
CA ILE A 38 4.37 -21.07 -1.69
C ILE A 38 4.33 -21.29 -3.23
N ALA A 39 4.38 -22.56 -3.67
CA ALA A 39 4.33 -22.96 -5.07
C ALA A 39 2.90 -23.02 -5.65
N SER A 40 1.86 -22.55 -4.94
CA SER A 40 0.59 -22.30 -5.60
C SER A 40 0.72 -21.02 -6.43
N SER A 41 0.26 -21.03 -7.67
CA SER A 41 0.17 -19.84 -8.53
C SER A 41 -0.84 -18.80 -8.02
N GLU A 42 -1.31 -18.94 -6.78
CA GLU A 42 -2.38 -18.16 -6.20
C GLU A 42 -1.82 -16.87 -5.60
N VAL A 43 -2.40 -15.75 -6.05
CA VAL A 43 -2.07 -14.42 -5.55
C VAL A 43 -2.37 -14.37 -4.05
N THR A 44 -1.34 -14.09 -3.25
CA THR A 44 -1.41 -14.06 -1.79
C THR A 44 -1.16 -12.64 -1.28
N LYS A 45 -1.80 -12.25 -0.17
CA LYS A 45 -1.59 -10.93 0.44
C LYS A 45 -0.36 -10.97 1.38
N ILE A 46 0.65 -10.15 1.11
CA ILE A 46 1.86 -10.00 1.93
C ILE A 46 1.96 -8.54 2.39
N LEU A 47 2.09 -8.32 3.70
CA LEU A 47 2.17 -6.99 4.32
C LEU A 47 1.01 -6.04 3.95
N GLY A 48 -0.10 -6.55 3.41
CA GLY A 48 -1.23 -5.74 2.95
C GLY A 48 -1.29 -5.52 1.43
N ILE A 49 -0.25 -5.87 0.68
CA ILE A 49 -0.18 -5.80 -0.79
C ILE A 49 -0.38 -7.20 -1.39
N HIS A 50 -0.86 -7.30 -2.64
CA HIS A 50 -0.99 -8.59 -3.32
C HIS A 50 0.32 -8.98 -3.97
N TRP A 51 0.83 -10.16 -3.67
CA TRP A 51 1.99 -10.74 -4.33
C TRP A 51 1.54 -11.88 -5.25
N SER A 52 1.99 -11.82 -6.50
CA SER A 52 1.83 -12.88 -7.49
C SER A 52 3.13 -13.70 -7.52
N PRO A 53 3.14 -14.94 -6.99
CA PRO A 53 4.34 -15.78 -6.99
C PRO A 53 4.78 -16.17 -8.40
N ALA A 54 3.82 -16.36 -9.32
CA ALA A 54 4.07 -16.79 -10.69
C ALA A 54 4.96 -15.81 -11.46
N ASP A 55 4.68 -14.51 -11.34
CA ASP A 55 5.43 -13.44 -12.02
C ASP A 55 6.45 -12.77 -11.08
N ASN A 56 6.48 -13.17 -9.81
CA ASN A 56 7.18 -12.49 -8.71
C ASN A 56 6.93 -10.97 -8.68
N THR A 57 5.67 -10.56 -8.76
CA THR A 57 5.26 -9.14 -8.75
C THR A 57 4.39 -8.78 -7.55
N LEU A 58 4.60 -7.59 -7.02
CA LEU A 58 3.69 -6.92 -6.11
C LEU A 58 2.68 -6.11 -6.93
N ASN A 59 1.41 -6.23 -6.57
CA ASN A 59 0.26 -5.67 -7.26
C ASN A 59 -0.65 -5.00 -6.24
N TYR A 60 -1.27 -3.89 -6.64
CA TYR A 60 -2.27 -3.20 -5.83
C TYR A 60 -3.68 -3.66 -6.22
N ARG A 61 -4.59 -3.55 -5.26
CA ARG A 61 -6.03 -3.75 -5.48
C ARG A 61 -6.80 -2.56 -4.95
N VAL A 62 -7.08 -1.61 -5.83
CA VAL A 62 -7.82 -0.39 -5.55
C VAL A 62 -9.21 -0.53 -6.15
N HIS A 63 -10.22 -0.39 -5.31
CA HIS A 63 -11.63 -0.39 -5.70
C HIS A 63 -12.20 0.94 -5.27
N CYS A 64 -12.95 1.60 -6.14
CA CYS A 64 -13.62 2.84 -5.80
C CYS A 64 -15.06 2.80 -6.32
N ASP A 65 -16.00 3.04 -5.42
CA ASP A 65 -17.42 2.95 -5.72
C ASP A 65 -17.90 4.29 -6.27
N GLN A 66 -18.30 4.34 -7.55
CA GLN A 66 -18.71 5.59 -8.24
C GLN A 66 -20.15 6.04 -7.90
N ASN A 67 -20.67 5.68 -6.73
CA ASN A 67 -22.12 5.65 -6.48
C ASN A 67 -22.67 6.86 -5.68
N SER A 68 -22.04 8.03 -5.68
CA SER A 68 -22.65 9.20 -5.02
C SER A 68 -22.39 10.51 -5.74
N ASP A 69 -23.47 11.19 -6.13
CA ASP A 69 -23.44 12.56 -6.67
C ASP A 69 -22.87 13.57 -5.66
N ARG A 70 -22.86 13.23 -4.36
CA ARG A 70 -22.25 14.05 -3.30
C ARG A 70 -21.57 13.17 -2.26
N VAL A 71 -20.26 13.33 -2.12
CA VAL A 71 -19.47 12.59 -1.13
C VAL A 71 -19.46 13.34 0.20
N ILE A 72 -19.71 12.64 1.30
CA ILE A 72 -19.51 13.21 2.65
C ILE A 72 -18.05 13.11 3.08
N LYS A 73 -17.62 14.00 3.97
CA LYS A 73 -16.24 14.07 4.47
C LYS A 73 -15.72 12.74 5.02
N CYS A 74 -16.51 11.96 5.77
CA CYS A 74 -16.13 10.61 6.22
C CYS A 74 -15.86 9.65 5.06
N GLN A 75 -16.74 9.67 4.05
CA GLN A 75 -16.68 8.78 2.91
C GLN A 75 -15.42 9.07 2.10
N LEU A 76 -15.13 10.36 1.85
CA LEU A 76 -13.91 10.76 1.16
C LEU A 76 -12.65 10.22 1.86
N LEU A 77 -12.55 10.41 3.18
CA LEU A 77 -11.44 9.87 3.95
C LEU A 77 -11.35 8.35 3.84
N SER A 78 -12.49 7.67 3.96
CA SER A 78 -12.57 6.21 3.86
C SER A 78 -12.07 5.73 2.49
N GLU A 79 -12.55 6.32 1.40
CA GLU A 79 -12.14 5.97 0.03
C GLU A 79 -10.63 6.19 -0.18
N ILE A 80 -10.09 7.34 0.23
CA ILE A 80 -8.65 7.61 0.13
C ILE A 80 -7.84 6.59 0.94
N SER A 81 -8.35 6.20 2.12
CA SER A 81 -7.67 5.25 3.01
C SER A 81 -7.71 3.81 2.52
N LYS A 82 -8.63 3.45 1.60
CA LYS A 82 -8.64 2.12 0.96
C LYS A 82 -7.37 1.87 0.12
N VAL A 83 -6.72 2.93 -0.37
CA VAL A 83 -5.47 2.82 -1.11
C VAL A 83 -4.31 2.61 -0.13
N PHE A 84 -4.10 1.35 0.22
CA PHE A 84 -3.05 0.94 1.14
C PHE A 84 -1.68 0.82 0.43
N ASP A 85 -0.75 1.71 0.77
CA ASP A 85 0.59 1.76 0.18
C ASP A 85 1.72 1.85 1.22
N PRO A 86 2.11 0.72 1.83
CA PRO A 86 3.14 0.69 2.87
C PRO A 86 4.56 0.96 2.32
N LEU A 87 4.76 0.84 0.99
CA LEU A 87 6.06 1.06 0.35
C LEU A 87 6.23 2.49 -0.17
N GLY A 88 5.16 3.29 -0.18
CA GLY A 88 5.19 4.65 -0.70
C GLY A 88 5.34 4.73 -2.22
N VAL A 89 5.15 3.62 -2.96
CA VAL A 89 5.32 3.61 -4.42
C VAL A 89 4.18 4.36 -5.12
N LEU A 90 2.98 4.30 -4.55
CA LEU A 90 1.81 5.04 -5.00
C LEU A 90 1.70 6.42 -4.36
N SER A 91 2.73 6.89 -3.65
CA SER A 91 2.74 8.20 -2.97
C SER A 91 2.36 9.34 -3.92
N HIS A 92 2.87 9.35 -5.15
CA HIS A 92 2.57 10.33 -6.18
C HIS A 92 1.10 10.37 -6.61
N CYS A 93 0.39 9.24 -6.52
CA CYS A 93 -1.03 9.18 -6.84
C CYS A 93 -1.90 9.50 -5.61
N THR A 94 -1.53 8.94 -4.45
CA THR A 94 -2.27 9.12 -3.19
C THR A 94 -2.15 10.53 -2.63
N VAL A 95 -1.09 11.27 -2.97
CA VAL A 95 -0.92 12.67 -2.53
C VAL A 95 -2.03 13.57 -3.01
N LEU A 96 -2.57 13.35 -4.22
CA LEU A 96 -3.69 14.13 -4.75
C LEU A 96 -4.93 13.99 -3.87
N GLY A 97 -5.24 12.76 -3.45
CA GLY A 97 -6.33 12.51 -2.51
C GLY A 97 -6.09 13.20 -1.17
N LYS A 98 -4.87 13.14 -0.64
CA LYS A 98 -4.50 13.81 0.62
C LYS A 98 -4.62 15.34 0.53
N ILE A 99 -4.27 15.93 -0.61
CA ILE A 99 -4.45 17.37 -0.85
C ILE A 99 -5.94 17.74 -0.88
N ILE A 100 -6.79 16.95 -1.54
CA ILE A 100 -8.25 17.19 -1.51
C ILE A 100 -8.76 17.10 -0.07
N LEU A 101 -8.36 16.05 0.65
CA LEU A 101 -8.74 15.84 2.05
C LEU A 101 -8.30 17.03 2.92
N GLN A 102 -7.09 17.55 2.72
CA GLN A 102 -6.60 18.75 3.43
C GLN A 102 -7.52 19.96 3.20
N HIS A 103 -7.95 20.21 1.96
CA HIS A 103 -8.89 21.30 1.67
C HIS A 103 -10.26 21.06 2.34
N VAL A 104 -10.77 19.83 2.34
CA VAL A 104 -12.03 19.51 3.05
C VAL A 104 -11.92 19.78 4.55
N TRP A 105 -10.75 19.57 5.15
CA TRP A 105 -10.51 19.91 6.55
C TRP A 105 -10.48 21.41 6.81
N GLN A 106 -10.09 22.21 5.83
CA GLN A 106 -10.07 23.68 5.92
C GLN A 106 -11.47 24.31 5.77
N GLU A 107 -12.46 23.59 5.21
CA GLU A 107 -13.83 24.08 5.08
C GLU A 107 -14.60 24.13 6.42
N GLU A 108 -14.00 23.65 7.52
CA GLU A 108 -14.60 23.62 8.88
C GLU A 108 -16.00 22.96 8.95
N THR A 109 -16.31 22.10 7.99
CA THR A 109 -17.58 21.34 7.90
C THR A 109 -17.61 20.15 8.83
N ASP A 110 -18.84 19.73 9.19
CA ASP A 110 -19.07 18.58 10.04
C ASP A 110 -18.64 17.27 9.37
N TRP A 111 -18.34 16.26 10.20
CA TRP A 111 -17.89 14.94 9.75
C TRP A 111 -18.84 14.32 8.71
N ASN A 112 -20.16 14.36 8.95
CA ASN A 112 -21.17 13.78 8.08
C ASN A 112 -21.72 14.75 7.02
N GLU A 113 -21.08 15.91 6.85
CA GLU A 113 -21.50 16.91 5.88
C GLU A 113 -20.91 16.62 4.49
N SER A 114 -21.63 17.05 3.45
CA SER A 114 -21.15 16.96 2.07
C SER A 114 -20.01 17.94 1.84
N ILE A 115 -19.01 17.53 1.06
CA ILE A 115 -17.91 18.41 0.64
C ILE A 115 -18.42 19.46 -0.36
N SER A 116 -17.72 20.60 -0.49
CA SER A 116 -18.10 21.60 -1.49
C SER A 116 -18.08 21.04 -2.92
N SER A 117 -18.91 21.61 -3.80
CA SER A 117 -18.98 21.19 -5.21
C SER A 117 -17.62 21.23 -5.89
N SER A 118 -16.80 22.24 -5.59
CA SER A 118 -15.47 22.40 -6.14
C SER A 118 -14.51 21.26 -5.77
N LEU A 119 -14.63 20.72 -4.55
CA LEU A 119 -13.83 19.57 -4.09
C LEU A 119 -14.41 18.25 -4.60
N ASN A 120 -15.74 18.17 -4.74
CA ASN A 120 -16.39 17.00 -5.32
C ASN A 120 -15.96 16.79 -6.78
N GLU A 121 -15.92 17.84 -7.60
CA GLU A 121 -15.43 17.75 -8.99
C GLU A 121 -13.97 17.28 -9.08
N LYS A 122 -13.11 17.71 -8.15
CA LYS A 122 -11.71 17.24 -8.07
C LYS A 122 -11.65 15.78 -7.65
N TRP A 123 -12.49 15.39 -6.70
CA TRP A 123 -12.58 14.02 -6.23
C TRP A 123 -13.08 13.08 -7.33
N GLU A 124 -14.15 13.42 -8.04
CA GLU A 124 -14.70 12.61 -9.15
C GLU A 124 -13.65 12.29 -10.20
N LYS A 125 -12.84 13.29 -10.59
CA LYS A 125 -11.72 13.08 -11.53
C LYS A 125 -10.71 12.07 -11.00
N LEU A 126 -10.27 12.26 -9.75
CA LEU A 126 -9.33 11.34 -9.11
C LEU A 126 -9.94 9.94 -8.96
N GLN A 127 -11.24 9.85 -8.64
CA GLN A 127 -11.96 8.61 -8.43
C GLN A 127 -11.96 7.71 -9.66
N VAL A 128 -12.06 8.30 -10.85
CA VAL A 128 -11.99 7.59 -12.14
C VAL A 128 -10.58 7.06 -12.43
N GLU A 129 -9.54 7.76 -11.96
CA GLU A 129 -8.14 7.39 -12.19
C GLU A 129 -7.60 6.37 -11.18
N LEU A 130 -8.12 6.35 -9.94
CA LEU A 130 -7.65 5.45 -8.88
C LEU A 130 -7.65 3.95 -9.28
N PRO A 131 -8.66 3.42 -10.00
CA PRO A 131 -8.63 2.04 -10.49
C PRO A 131 -7.48 1.72 -11.45
N LEU A 132 -6.87 2.72 -12.10
CA LEU A 132 -5.72 2.50 -12.99
C LEU A 132 -4.49 2.00 -12.23
N LEU A 133 -4.42 2.25 -10.91
CA LEU A 133 -3.35 1.77 -10.03
C LEU A 133 -3.31 0.23 -9.96
N ASN A 134 -4.40 -0.46 -10.31
CA ASN A 134 -4.45 -1.92 -10.41
C ASN A 134 -3.54 -2.48 -11.52
N HIS A 135 -3.15 -1.66 -12.49
CA HIS A 135 -2.26 -2.07 -13.58
C HIS A 135 -0.78 -1.97 -13.21
N ILE A 136 -0.44 -1.35 -12.08
CA ILE A 136 0.94 -1.21 -11.61
C ILE A 136 1.43 -2.57 -11.10
N LYS A 137 2.48 -3.07 -11.73
CA LYS A 137 3.22 -4.26 -11.30
C LYS A 137 4.63 -3.86 -10.86
N ILE A 138 4.96 -4.12 -9.61
CA ILE A 138 6.30 -3.85 -9.06
C ILE A 138 7.04 -5.18 -8.95
N PRO A 139 8.27 -5.32 -9.46
CA PRO A 139 9.09 -6.49 -9.21
C PRO A 139 9.26 -6.75 -7.71
N GLY A 140 8.99 -7.97 -7.25
CA GLY A 140 9.11 -8.36 -5.84
C GLY A 140 10.55 -8.40 -5.32
N HIS A 141 11.54 -8.31 -6.22
CA HIS A 141 12.94 -8.20 -5.86
C HIS A 141 13.70 -7.40 -6.94
N ALA A 142 14.74 -6.68 -6.51
CA ALA A 142 15.69 -6.04 -7.40
C ALA A 142 16.96 -6.90 -7.44
N SER A 143 16.98 -7.92 -8.31
CA SER A 143 18.19 -8.71 -8.55
C SER A 143 18.98 -8.16 -9.70
N TYR A 144 20.28 -8.05 -9.50
CA TYR A 144 21.23 -7.63 -10.50
C TYR A 144 22.35 -8.67 -10.57
N LYS A 145 22.72 -9.09 -11.78
CA LYS A 145 23.85 -10.00 -12.02
C LYS A 145 25.08 -9.18 -12.39
N ASP A 146 26.24 -9.63 -11.95
CA ASP A 146 27.55 -9.09 -12.35
C ASP A 146 27.73 -7.57 -12.09
N VAL A 147 27.17 -7.08 -10.97
CA VAL A 147 27.30 -5.66 -10.58
C VAL A 147 28.65 -5.40 -9.92
N THR A 148 29.44 -4.53 -10.53
CA THR A 148 30.71 -4.04 -9.97
C THR A 148 30.54 -2.77 -9.15
N ARG A 149 29.49 -1.99 -9.41
CA ARG A 149 29.14 -0.74 -8.71
C ARG A 149 27.63 -0.55 -8.76
N LEU A 150 27.03 -0.26 -7.60
CA LEU A 150 25.61 0.05 -7.45
C LEU A 150 25.49 1.45 -6.84
N GLU A 151 24.68 2.30 -7.45
CA GLU A 151 24.44 3.66 -6.98
C GLU A 151 22.99 3.88 -6.60
N LEU A 152 22.78 4.58 -5.48
CA LEU A 152 21.47 5.02 -5.05
C LEU A 152 21.31 6.51 -5.35
N HIS A 153 20.46 6.84 -6.31
CA HIS A 153 20.15 8.21 -6.69
C HIS A 153 18.83 8.61 -6.03
N THR A 154 18.85 9.68 -5.25
CA THR A 154 17.65 10.21 -4.59
C THR A 154 17.33 11.59 -5.14
N PHE A 155 16.09 11.77 -5.60
CA PHE A 155 15.58 13.06 -6.04
C PHE A 155 14.45 13.47 -5.10
N SER A 156 14.41 14.74 -4.75
CA SER A 156 13.36 15.30 -3.89
C SER A 156 12.89 16.60 -4.51
N ASP A 157 11.57 16.80 -4.49
CA ASP A 157 10.95 18.03 -4.94
C ASP A 157 9.89 18.46 -3.92
N ALA A 158 9.63 19.76 -3.82
CA ALA A 158 8.68 20.31 -2.88
C ALA A 158 7.88 21.44 -3.53
N SER A 159 6.57 21.37 -3.33
CA SER A 159 5.62 22.44 -3.62
C SER A 159 4.98 22.92 -2.32
N GLU A 160 4.20 23.99 -2.39
CA GLU A 160 3.40 24.48 -1.26
C GLU A 160 2.43 23.41 -0.72
N ASN A 161 2.00 22.48 -1.57
CA ASN A 161 0.96 21.51 -1.24
C ASN A 161 1.51 20.12 -0.85
N ALA A 162 2.74 19.79 -1.28
CA ALA A 162 3.30 18.46 -1.07
C ALA A 162 4.83 18.42 -1.24
N ASN A 163 5.47 17.49 -0.53
CA ASN A 163 6.85 17.11 -0.75
C ASN A 163 6.90 15.67 -1.30
N GLY A 164 7.65 15.48 -2.39
CA GLY A 164 7.86 14.21 -3.05
C GLY A 164 9.33 13.78 -2.99
N ARG A 165 9.56 12.47 -2.90
CA ARG A 165 10.89 11.87 -3.02
C ARG A 165 10.81 10.57 -3.81
N CYS A 166 11.75 10.38 -4.72
CA CYS A 166 11.93 9.13 -5.44
C CYS A 166 13.38 8.65 -5.32
N ILE A 167 13.54 7.34 -5.40
CA ILE A 167 14.82 6.65 -5.23
C ILE A 167 15.00 5.73 -6.43
N TYR A 168 16.14 5.85 -7.10
CA TYR A 168 16.53 5.00 -8.23
C TYR A 168 17.81 4.25 -7.89
N LEU A 169 17.87 3.01 -8.35
CA LEU A 169 19.08 2.20 -8.35
C LEU A 169 19.68 2.23 -9.77
N ARG A 170 20.97 2.53 -9.87
CA ARG A 170 21.74 2.54 -11.13
C ARG A 170 22.96 1.63 -11.03
#